data_AF-A0A7E4W6K6-F1
#
_entry.id   AF-A0A7E4W6K6-F1
#
_cell.length_a   1.000
_cell.length_b   1.000
_cell.length_c   1.000
_cell.angle_alpha   90.00
_cell.angle_beta   90.00
_cell.angle_gamma   90.00
#
_symmetry.space_group_name_H-M   'P 1'
#
loop_
_entity.id
_entity.type
_entity.pdbx_description
1 polymer ?
#
loop_
_entity_poly.entity_id
_entity_poly.type
_entity_poly.pdbx_seq_one_letter_code
_entity_poly.pdbx_strand_id
1 'polypeptide(L)'
;MTTLTVRNVHCETTAEFVNGFSSTVFNSSYHKFIRLPVVRIFGITQHDEKCLIHLHGALPYLLLRTRTRFDDDVKTQVGRIVVKCARLLKHPLRQGQPLLHEVVPVEATDFYGFYPEKDHFVKVVFYDARLAHRIGMVLQKESPKSRLLQPYLTHVPYLLQVFIDANLAGMGLIHFQNVHYRRHTAAIVTGAGGKGIVFNGVGPVSNMAVEADVWVHDIVKNGSQATQTDYQCAGLEFIWREEELRRNQLGSQLDRPSRPEWGVPKVPTTTESKHLESLKQMLNKARTGNANMSQLPVTPSRLSAFATQAVIKNAESTDVVAYVDSQSNQNELDDAPDPDDHEYESTQQLEMTQIIQIDDDEEPPLIDLCDSPDIEDLCDDGRLTHSLIKK
;
A
#
# COMPACT_ATOMS: atom_id res chain seq x y z
N MET A 1 3.30 -28.72 8.88
CA MET A 1 2.85 -27.33 8.71
C MET A 1 1.64 -27.32 7.80
N THR A 2 0.60 -26.58 8.18
CA THR A 2 -0.61 -26.33 7.38
C THR A 2 -0.29 -25.33 6.28
N THR A 3 -0.54 -25.73 5.04
CA THR A 3 -0.33 -24.89 3.85
C THR A 3 -1.67 -24.65 3.17
N LEU A 4 -1.91 -23.42 2.69
CA LEU A 4 -3.14 -23.07 1.97
C LEU A 4 -2.79 -22.20 0.78
N THR A 5 -3.35 -22.52 -0.38
CA THR A 5 -3.28 -21.68 -1.58
C THR A 5 -4.63 -21.02 -1.81
N VAL A 6 -4.64 -19.70 -1.97
CA VAL A 6 -5.86 -18.90 -2.16
C VAL A 6 -5.68 -17.96 -3.35
N ARG A 7 -6.68 -17.87 -4.22
CA ARG A 7 -6.78 -16.81 -5.23
C ARG A 7 -7.30 -15.53 -4.58
N ASN A 8 -6.52 -14.46 -4.66
CA ASN A 8 -6.86 -13.15 -4.11
C ASN A 8 -7.91 -12.42 -4.95
N VAL A 9 -9.17 -12.40 -4.51
CA VAL A 9 -10.27 -11.76 -5.27
C VAL A 9 -10.54 -10.35 -4.75
N HIS A 10 -10.65 -10.18 -3.44
CA HIS A 10 -10.95 -8.90 -2.82
C HIS A 10 -10.20 -8.76 -1.51
N CYS A 11 -9.77 -7.55 -1.18
CA CYS A 11 -9.10 -7.26 0.08
C CYS A 11 -9.73 -6.06 0.76
N GLU A 12 -9.97 -6.17 2.06
CA GLU A 12 -10.38 -5.05 2.91
C GLU A 12 -9.41 -4.90 4.09
N THR A 13 -9.44 -3.74 4.73
CA THR A 13 -8.62 -3.46 5.91
C THR A 13 -9.52 -3.18 7.09
N THR A 14 -9.26 -3.84 8.21
CA THR A 14 -10.01 -3.66 9.45
C THR A 14 -9.07 -3.42 10.62
N ALA A 15 -9.59 -2.86 11.72
CA ALA A 15 -8.84 -2.64 12.93
C ALA A 15 -9.42 -3.52 14.05
N GLU A 16 -8.71 -4.57 14.43
CA GLU A 16 -9.16 -5.56 15.40
C GLU A 16 -8.40 -5.41 16.72
N PHE A 17 -9.04 -5.68 17.85
CA PHE A 17 -8.32 -5.82 19.11
C PHE A 17 -7.44 -7.07 19.08
N VAL A 18 -6.39 -7.08 19.91
CA VAL A 18 -5.55 -8.26 20.07
C VAL A 18 -6.42 -9.46 20.46
N ASN A 19 -6.40 -10.48 19.62
CA ASN A 19 -7.18 -11.71 19.77
C ASN A 19 -6.26 -12.86 20.22
N GLY A 20 -6.83 -14.07 20.39
CA GLY A 20 -6.06 -15.24 20.82
C GLY A 20 -4.85 -15.53 19.92
N PHE A 21 -4.96 -15.28 18.62
CA PHE A 21 -3.88 -15.48 17.66
C PHE A 21 -2.79 -14.40 17.76
N SER A 22 -3.17 -13.13 17.64
CA SER A 22 -2.22 -12.01 17.65
C SER A 22 -1.57 -11.79 19.01
N SER A 23 -2.18 -12.26 20.10
CA SER A 23 -1.60 -12.25 21.45
C SER A 23 -0.27 -13.00 21.56
N THR A 24 0.03 -13.92 20.63
CA THR A 24 1.32 -14.63 20.57
C THR A 24 2.50 -13.68 20.39
N VAL A 25 2.30 -12.60 19.63
CA VAL A 25 3.32 -11.57 19.36
C VAL A 25 3.04 -10.32 20.18
N PHE A 26 1.79 -9.88 20.24
CA PHE A 26 1.38 -8.66 20.93
C PHE A 26 0.86 -8.94 22.35
N ASN A 27 1.73 -9.43 23.23
CA ASN A 27 1.35 -9.89 24.58
C ASN A 27 1.43 -8.82 25.70
N SER A 28 2.06 -7.69 25.45
CA SER A 28 2.25 -6.63 26.45
C SER A 28 0.92 -6.08 27.00
N SER A 29 0.92 -5.63 28.26
CA SER A 29 -0.27 -5.13 28.97
C SER A 29 -1.00 -4.00 28.24
N TYR A 30 -0.26 -3.13 27.54
CA TYR A 30 -0.85 -2.02 26.78
C TYR A 30 -1.46 -2.46 25.44
N HIS A 31 -1.00 -3.57 24.84
CA HIS A 31 -1.54 -4.07 23.56
C HIS A 31 -3.00 -4.48 23.68
N LYS A 32 -3.47 -4.86 24.88
CA LYS A 32 -4.88 -5.17 25.15
C LYS A 32 -5.85 -4.05 24.77
N PHE A 33 -5.37 -2.81 24.77
CA PHE A 33 -6.19 -1.62 24.49
C PHE A 33 -5.92 -1.02 23.11
N ILE A 34 -5.03 -1.65 22.31
CA ILE A 34 -4.68 -1.22 20.97
C ILE A 34 -5.49 -2.03 19.96
N ARG A 35 -5.95 -1.36 18.91
CA ARG A 35 -6.47 -2.01 17.72
C ARG A 35 -5.34 -2.12 16.70
N LEU A 36 -5.10 -3.34 16.24
CA LEU A 36 -4.10 -3.65 15.22
C LEU A 36 -4.77 -3.68 13.84
N PRO A 37 -4.07 -3.26 12.78
CA PRO A 37 -4.59 -3.35 11.44
C PRO A 37 -4.48 -4.81 10.96
N VAL A 38 -5.60 -5.34 10.48
CA VAL A 38 -5.70 -6.68 9.90
C VAL A 38 -6.17 -6.53 8.45
N VAL A 39 -5.44 -7.14 7.52
CA VAL A 39 -5.86 -7.20 6.12
C VAL A 39 -6.67 -8.47 5.92
N ARG A 40 -7.90 -8.34 5.46
CA ARG A 40 -8.80 -9.44 5.19
C ARG A 40 -8.79 -9.72 3.70
N ILE A 41 -8.38 -10.93 3.34
CA ILE A 41 -8.26 -11.39 1.96
C ILE A 41 -9.41 -12.36 1.70
N PHE A 42 -10.34 -11.95 0.86
CA PHE A 42 -11.41 -12.79 0.34
C PHE A 42 -10.95 -13.46 -0.94
N GLY A 43 -11.17 -14.76 -1.02
CA GLY A 43 -10.66 -15.53 -2.12
C GLY A 43 -11.30 -16.90 -2.27
N ILE A 44 -10.72 -17.67 -3.18
CA ILE A 44 -11.15 -19.03 -3.49
C ILE A 44 -9.94 -19.95 -3.28
N THR A 45 -10.13 -21.03 -2.53
CA THR A 45 -9.07 -22.03 -2.31
C THR A 45 -8.83 -22.87 -3.57
N GLN A 46 -7.77 -23.67 -3.58
CA GLN A 46 -7.53 -24.66 -4.65
C GLN A 46 -8.63 -25.73 -4.79
N HIS A 47 -9.55 -25.84 -3.82
CA HIS A 47 -10.68 -26.76 -3.83
C HIS A 47 -12.01 -26.04 -4.13
N ASP A 48 -11.95 -24.83 -4.71
CA ASP A 48 -13.12 -24.01 -5.07
C ASP A 48 -14.00 -23.58 -3.89
N GLU A 49 -13.44 -23.56 -2.68
CA GLU A 49 -14.15 -23.08 -1.49
C GLU A 49 -13.92 -21.59 -1.31
N LYS A 50 -14.99 -20.84 -1.05
CA LYS A 50 -14.90 -19.43 -0.67
C LYS A 50 -14.23 -19.31 0.70
N CYS A 51 -13.22 -18.47 0.81
CA CYS A 51 -12.43 -18.32 2.02
C CYS A 51 -12.20 -16.86 2.41
N LEU A 52 -11.99 -16.66 3.70
CA LEU A 52 -11.54 -15.41 4.31
C LEU A 52 -10.25 -15.66 5.09
N ILE A 53 -9.18 -14.98 4.69
CA ILE A 53 -7.90 -15.03 5.37
C ILE A 53 -7.65 -13.70 6.09
N HIS A 54 -7.41 -13.77 7.39
CA HIS A 54 -7.03 -12.65 8.22
C HIS A 54 -5.50 -12.58 8.28
N LEU A 55 -4.93 -11.58 7.63
CA LEU A 55 -3.49 -11.35 7.57
C LEU A 55 -3.06 -10.39 8.68
N HIS A 56 -2.22 -10.89 9.59
CA HIS A 56 -1.72 -10.17 10.76
C HIS A 56 -0.27 -9.71 10.58
N GLY A 57 0.11 -8.66 11.30
CA GLY A 57 1.50 -8.19 11.40
C GLY A 57 1.96 -7.27 10.26
N ALA A 58 1.11 -6.98 9.28
CA ALA A 58 1.34 -5.91 8.32
C ALA A 58 1.03 -4.57 9.01
N LEU A 59 2.04 -3.82 9.43
CA LEU A 59 1.84 -2.54 10.11
C LEU A 59 2.10 -1.35 9.16
N PRO A 60 1.24 -0.32 9.18
CA PRO A 60 1.39 0.88 8.37
C PRO A 60 2.65 1.66 8.74
N TYR A 61 3.29 2.26 7.75
CA TYR A 61 4.49 3.07 7.98
C TYR A 61 4.57 4.29 7.07
N LEU A 62 5.41 5.23 7.49
CA LEU A 62 5.92 6.31 6.63
C LEU A 62 7.43 6.43 6.80
N LEU A 63 8.08 7.04 5.83
CA LEU A 63 9.52 7.32 5.89
C LEU A 63 9.75 8.80 6.16
N LEU A 64 10.71 9.12 7.03
CA LEU A 64 11.20 10.48 7.28
C LEU A 64 12.68 10.55 6.92
N ARG A 65 13.07 11.60 6.21
CA ARG A 65 14.49 11.83 5.87
C ARG A 65 15.18 12.53 7.04
N THR A 66 16.22 11.90 7.58
CA THR A 66 16.98 12.48 8.71
C THR A 66 18.27 13.15 8.26
N ARG A 67 18.91 12.69 7.17
CA ARG A 67 20.26 13.12 6.71
C ARG A 67 21.40 12.87 7.69
N THR A 68 21.09 12.70 8.96
CA THR A 68 22.00 12.28 10.01
C THR A 68 21.81 10.80 10.28
N ARG A 69 22.87 10.17 10.79
CA ARG A 69 22.80 8.80 11.31
C ARG A 69 21.73 8.70 12.39
N PHE A 70 21.14 7.53 12.49
CA PHE A 70 20.16 7.24 13.51
C PHE A 70 20.82 7.19 14.88
N ASP A 71 20.21 7.92 15.82
CA ASP A 71 20.61 7.99 17.21
C ASP A 71 19.35 8.02 18.10
N ASP A 72 19.50 7.78 19.40
CA ASP A 72 18.41 7.79 20.37
C ASP A 72 17.73 9.17 20.45
N ASP A 73 18.48 10.24 20.19
CA ASP A 73 17.98 11.60 20.07
C ASP A 73 17.00 11.74 18.90
N VAL A 74 17.34 11.17 17.74
CA VAL A 74 16.49 11.17 16.54
C VAL A 74 15.21 10.40 16.82
N LYS A 75 15.32 9.23 17.46
CA LYS A 75 14.16 8.43 17.87
C LYS A 75 13.24 9.22 18.79
N THR A 76 13.79 9.90 19.78
CA THR A 76 13.04 10.74 20.72
C THR A 76 12.39 11.94 20.02
N GLN A 77 13.12 12.58 19.10
CA GLN A 77 12.61 13.70 18.31
C GLN A 77 11.43 13.28 17.43
N VAL A 78 11.54 12.16 16.71
CA VAL A 78 10.45 11.59 15.89
C VAL A 78 9.23 11.29 16.77
N GLY A 79 9.44 10.67 17.94
CA GLY A 79 8.36 10.43 18.90
C GLY A 79 7.64 11.72 19.34
N ARG A 80 8.40 12.78 19.67
CA ARG A 80 7.85 14.10 20.03
C ARG A 80 7.06 14.72 18.88
N ILE A 81 7.57 14.64 17.66
CA ILE A 81 6.90 15.15 16.45
C ILE A 81 5.56 14.42 16.25
N VAL A 82 5.56 13.08 16.31
CA VAL A 82 4.35 12.27 16.13
C VAL A 82 3.30 12.60 17.19
N VAL A 83 3.68 12.72 18.46
CA VAL A 83 2.77 13.11 19.54
C VAL A 83 2.22 14.53 19.31
N LYS A 84 3.06 15.47 18.87
CA LYS A 84 2.62 16.83 18.52
C LYS A 84 1.60 16.80 17.39
N CYS A 85 1.87 16.08 16.30
CA CYS A 85 0.94 15.91 15.18
C CYS A 85 -0.37 15.27 15.62
N ALA A 86 -0.33 14.23 16.46
CA ALA A 86 -1.52 13.59 16.99
C ALA A 86 -2.38 14.54 17.83
N ARG A 87 -1.75 15.42 18.64
CA ARG A 87 -2.47 16.48 19.37
C ARG A 87 -3.11 17.50 18.43
N LEU A 88 -2.41 17.93 17.38
CA LEU A 88 -2.96 18.84 16.37
C LEU A 88 -4.17 18.24 15.65
N LEU A 89 -4.16 16.92 15.44
CA LEU A 89 -5.26 16.16 14.85
C LEU A 89 -6.41 15.88 15.82
N LYS A 90 -6.34 16.37 17.07
CA LYS A 90 -7.29 16.04 18.15
C LYS A 90 -7.49 14.52 18.33
N HIS A 91 -6.45 13.73 18.04
CA HIS A 91 -6.52 12.28 18.19
C HIS A 91 -6.63 11.93 19.68
N PRO A 92 -7.51 11.00 20.08
CA PRO A 92 -7.61 10.60 21.48
C PRO A 92 -6.28 9.97 21.93
N LEU A 93 -5.61 10.63 22.87
CA LEU A 93 -4.40 10.11 23.50
C LEU A 93 -4.79 9.50 24.85
N ARG A 94 -4.77 8.17 24.94
CA ARG A 94 -4.94 7.48 26.22
C ARG A 94 -3.59 7.44 26.95
N GLN A 95 -3.59 7.71 28.25
CA GLN A 95 -2.39 7.57 29.06
C GLN A 95 -1.85 6.14 28.95
N GLY A 96 -0.55 6.01 28.65
CA GLY A 96 0.12 4.72 28.52
C GLY A 96 -0.12 3.97 27.20
N GLN A 97 -0.90 4.51 26.25
CA GLN A 97 -1.08 3.90 24.93
C GLN A 97 -0.04 4.46 23.93
N PRO A 98 0.92 3.64 23.45
CA PRO A 98 1.85 4.09 22.43
C PRO A 98 1.15 4.31 21.08
N LEU A 99 1.50 5.41 20.41
CA LEU A 99 1.04 5.72 19.04
C LEU A 99 1.87 4.99 17.97
N LEU A 100 3.13 4.72 18.31
CA LEU A 100 4.12 4.10 17.44
C LEU A 100 4.41 2.69 17.91
N HIS A 101 4.59 1.79 16.96
CA HIS A 101 5.10 0.46 17.23
C HIS A 101 6.63 0.49 17.34
N GLU A 102 7.29 1.01 16.32
CA GLU A 102 8.74 1.05 16.23
C GLU A 102 9.21 2.20 15.32
N VAL A 103 10.46 2.60 15.52
CA VAL A 103 11.18 3.56 14.69
C VAL A 103 12.48 2.89 14.24
N VAL A 104 12.60 2.59 12.95
CA VAL A 104 13.68 1.75 12.39
C VAL A 104 14.55 2.59 11.45
N PRO A 105 15.90 2.56 11.57
CA PRO A 105 16.78 3.22 10.62
C PRO A 105 16.76 2.55 9.24
N VAL A 106 16.77 3.35 8.17
CA VAL A 106 16.78 2.88 6.77
C VAL A 106 17.76 3.71 5.95
N GLU A 107 18.56 3.06 5.12
CA GLU A 107 19.38 3.74 4.11
C GLU A 107 18.74 3.56 2.74
N ALA A 108 18.39 4.68 2.10
CA ALA A 108 17.67 4.67 0.83
C ALA A 108 18.15 5.81 -0.07
N THR A 109 17.79 5.72 -1.35
CA THR A 109 18.05 6.77 -2.34
C THR A 109 16.72 7.39 -2.73
N ASP A 110 16.67 8.72 -2.77
CA ASP A 110 15.50 9.45 -3.22
C ASP A 110 15.20 9.11 -4.69
N PHE A 111 13.93 8.84 -5.00
CA PHE A 111 13.48 8.60 -6.37
C PHE A 111 13.51 9.87 -7.23
N TYR A 112 13.16 11.02 -6.64
CA TYR A 112 13.10 12.29 -7.35
C TYR A 112 14.45 13.01 -7.34
N GLY A 113 15.25 12.75 -8.37
CA GLY A 113 16.56 13.38 -8.60
C GLY A 113 17.66 12.34 -8.80
N PHE A 114 18.86 12.82 -9.15
CA PHE A 114 20.04 11.96 -9.24
C PHE A 114 20.88 12.12 -7.97
N TYR A 115 21.00 11.06 -7.19
CA TYR A 115 21.78 11.02 -5.96
C TYR A 115 22.79 9.89 -6.05
N PRO A 116 24.11 10.19 -6.07
CA PRO A 116 25.14 9.17 -6.19
C PRO A 116 25.30 8.35 -4.90
N GLU A 117 24.92 8.91 -3.76
CA GLU A 117 25.06 8.30 -2.44
C GLU A 117 23.69 8.02 -1.82
N LYS A 118 23.65 7.01 -0.95
CA LYS A 118 22.47 6.73 -0.13
C LYS A 118 22.37 7.77 0.98
N ASP A 119 21.14 8.14 1.31
CA ASP A 119 20.85 9.04 2.42
C ASP A 119 20.22 8.26 3.59
N HIS A 120 20.23 8.88 4.77
CA HIS A 120 19.66 8.31 5.98
C HIS A 120 18.19 8.69 6.15
N PHE A 121 17.37 7.66 6.33
CA PHE A 121 15.95 7.72 6.58
C PHE A 121 15.58 6.96 7.84
N VAL A 122 14.37 7.22 8.31
CA VAL A 122 13.77 6.52 9.44
C VAL A 122 12.38 6.04 9.04
N LYS A 123 12.14 4.74 9.19
CA LYS A 123 10.83 4.10 9.03
C LYS A 123 10.08 4.18 10.35
N VAL A 124 9.00 4.97 10.33
CA VAL A 124 8.11 5.16 11.47
C VAL A 124 6.92 4.23 11.30
N VAL A 125 6.79 3.24 12.18
CA VAL A 125 5.74 2.21 12.13
C VAL A 125 4.65 2.54 13.13
N PHE A 126 3.39 2.51 12.69
CA PHE A 126 2.22 2.87 13.50
C PHE A 126 1.35 1.65 13.80
N TYR A 127 0.54 1.75 14.86
CA TYR A 127 -0.53 0.77 15.11
C TYR A 127 -1.81 1.09 14.32
N ASP A 128 -2.06 2.35 13.98
CA ASP A 128 -3.27 2.76 13.24
C ASP A 128 -2.90 3.33 11.87
N ALA A 129 -3.44 2.72 10.81
CA ALA A 129 -3.24 3.13 9.42
C ALA A 129 -3.88 4.48 9.12
N ARG A 130 -5.03 4.79 9.73
CA ARG A 130 -5.72 6.08 9.56
C ARG A 130 -4.92 7.20 10.21
N LEU A 131 -4.35 6.93 11.38
CA LEU A 131 -3.47 7.87 12.06
C LEU A 131 -2.19 8.11 11.25
N ALA A 132 -1.56 7.06 10.73
CA ALA A 132 -0.35 7.18 9.90
C ALA A 132 -0.56 8.12 8.70
N HIS A 133 -1.68 7.94 7.97
CA HIS A 133 -2.01 8.77 6.83
C HIS A 133 -2.27 10.24 7.23
N ARG A 134 -3.08 10.48 8.26
CA ARG A 134 -3.37 11.84 8.75
C ARG A 134 -2.13 12.56 9.26
N ILE A 135 -1.24 11.86 9.97
CA ILE A 135 0.03 12.43 10.42
C ILE A 135 0.90 12.80 9.22
N GLY A 136 0.98 11.93 8.21
CA GLY A 136 1.69 12.24 6.98
C GLY A 136 1.18 13.52 6.30
N MET A 137 -0.13 13.76 6.26
CA MET A 137 -0.71 15.01 5.74
C MET A 137 -0.29 16.25 6.56
N VAL A 138 -0.29 16.14 7.89
CA VAL A 138 0.15 17.24 8.77
C VAL A 138 1.64 17.52 8.57
N LEU A 139 2.45 16.47 8.51
CA LEU A 139 3.89 16.58 8.26
C LEU A 139 4.18 17.22 6.89
N GLN A 140 3.41 16.88 5.87
CA GLN A 140 3.54 17.49 4.55
C GLN A 140 3.24 18.99 4.58
N LYS A 141 2.22 19.42 5.34
CA LYS A 141 1.91 20.85 5.55
C LYS A 141 3.00 21.59 6.30
N GLU A 142 3.64 20.95 7.28
CA GLU A 142 4.71 21.55 8.10
C GLU A 142 6.12 21.40 7.47
N SER A 143 6.27 20.57 6.44
CA SER A 143 7.52 20.27 5.75
C SER A 143 8.28 21.51 5.24
N PRO A 144 7.64 22.59 4.74
CA PRO A 144 8.37 23.79 4.31
C PRO A 144 9.14 24.48 5.44
N LYS A 145 8.69 24.33 6.70
CA LYS A 145 9.32 24.95 7.87
C LYS A 145 10.49 24.14 8.41
N SER A 146 10.51 22.82 8.16
CA SER A 146 11.57 21.94 8.65
C SER A 146 11.78 20.78 7.69
N ARG A 147 13.01 20.67 7.17
CA ARG A 147 13.40 19.60 6.23
C ARG A 147 13.30 18.19 6.84
N LEU A 148 13.40 18.06 8.17
CA LEU A 148 13.21 16.77 8.88
C LEU A 148 11.76 16.30 8.89
N LEU A 149 10.80 17.18 8.58
CA LEU A 149 9.37 16.87 8.58
C LEU A 149 8.87 16.39 7.22
N GLN A 150 9.73 16.33 6.19
CA GLN A 150 9.33 15.87 4.86
C GLN A 150 8.95 14.38 4.90
N PRO A 151 7.67 14.02 4.71
CA PRO A 151 7.25 12.64 4.78
C PRO A 151 7.30 12.00 3.39
N TYR A 152 7.73 10.74 3.37
CA TYR A 152 7.88 9.91 2.17
C TYR A 152 6.94 8.72 2.26
N LEU A 153 6.52 8.23 1.08
CA LEU A 153 5.53 7.13 0.91
C LEU A 153 4.15 7.37 1.52
N THR A 154 3.85 8.60 1.97
CA THR A 154 2.54 8.95 2.58
C THR A 154 1.36 8.85 1.61
N HIS A 155 1.61 9.03 0.31
CA HIS A 155 0.59 8.95 -0.73
C HIS A 155 0.20 7.51 -1.06
N VAL A 156 1.00 6.51 -0.66
CA VAL A 156 0.71 5.10 -0.93
C VAL A 156 -0.31 4.61 0.12
N PRO A 157 -1.52 4.20 -0.30
CA PRO A 157 -2.52 3.64 0.61
C PRO A 157 -1.98 2.42 1.36
N TYR A 158 -2.39 2.25 2.61
CA TYR A 158 -1.93 1.15 3.47
C TYR A 158 -2.08 -0.22 2.80
N LEU A 159 -3.23 -0.50 2.17
CA LEU A 159 -3.44 -1.78 1.49
C LEU A 159 -2.40 -2.00 0.38
N LEU A 160 -2.09 -0.98 -0.42
CA LEU A 160 -1.07 -1.08 -1.47
C LEU A 160 0.34 -1.26 -0.90
N GLN A 161 0.66 -0.66 0.25
CA GLN A 161 1.94 -0.93 0.93
C GLN A 161 2.07 -2.43 1.27
N VAL A 162 1.00 -3.06 1.77
CA VAL A 162 1.01 -4.50 2.07
C VAL A 162 1.20 -5.34 0.82
N PHE A 163 0.52 -5.00 -0.28
CA PHE A 163 0.69 -5.71 -1.55
C PHE A 163 2.13 -5.64 -2.06
N ILE A 164 2.76 -4.46 -1.98
CA ILE A 164 4.15 -4.27 -2.41
C ILE A 164 5.11 -5.06 -1.51
N ASP A 165 5.01 -4.92 -0.18
CA ASP A 165 5.94 -5.52 0.77
C ASP A 165 5.86 -7.07 0.78
N ALA A 166 4.65 -7.62 0.58
CA ALA A 166 4.39 -9.05 0.52
C ALA A 166 4.42 -9.62 -0.91
N ASN A 167 4.69 -8.80 -1.93
CA ASN A 167 4.69 -9.18 -3.35
C ASN A 167 3.38 -9.87 -3.78
N LEU A 168 2.25 -9.28 -3.41
CA LEU A 168 0.92 -9.76 -3.75
C LEU A 168 0.42 -9.08 -5.02
N ALA A 169 -0.33 -9.83 -5.83
CA ALA A 169 -1.03 -9.31 -7.00
C ALA A 169 -2.55 -9.50 -6.82
N GLY A 170 -3.32 -8.60 -7.42
CA GLY A 170 -4.77 -8.80 -7.57
C GLY A 170 -5.03 -10.00 -8.49
N MET A 171 -6.04 -10.81 -8.17
CA MET A 171 -6.37 -12.08 -8.85
C MET A 171 -5.24 -13.13 -8.88
N GLY A 172 -4.11 -12.85 -8.23
CA GLY A 172 -2.98 -13.76 -8.11
C GLY A 172 -3.24 -14.87 -7.09
N LEU A 173 -2.50 -15.98 -7.23
CA LEU A 173 -2.44 -17.03 -6.22
C LEU A 173 -1.48 -16.62 -5.11
N ILE A 174 -1.95 -16.73 -3.86
CA ILE A 174 -1.16 -16.53 -2.66
C ILE A 174 -0.99 -17.89 -1.99
N HIS A 175 0.26 -18.22 -1.67
CA HIS A 175 0.60 -19.43 -0.94
C HIS A 175 0.94 -19.06 0.50
N PHE A 176 0.19 -19.61 1.44
CA PHE A 176 0.38 -19.42 2.86
C PHE A 176 0.99 -20.67 3.49
N GLN A 177 1.94 -20.46 4.40
CA GLN A 177 2.43 -21.45 5.35
C GLN A 177 1.83 -21.18 6.74
N ASN A 178 2.00 -22.13 7.67
CA ASN A 178 1.57 -22.02 9.06
C ASN A 178 0.16 -21.43 9.25
N VAL A 179 -0.82 -21.97 8.52
CA VAL A 179 -2.19 -21.44 8.55
C VAL A 179 -2.93 -21.91 9.80
N HIS A 180 -3.55 -20.99 10.53
CA HIS A 180 -4.35 -21.27 11.72
C HIS A 180 -5.84 -21.05 11.43
N TYR A 181 -6.63 -22.11 11.40
CA TYR A 181 -8.05 -22.02 11.09
C TYR A 181 -8.85 -21.48 12.28
N ARG A 182 -9.86 -20.65 12.00
CA ARG A 182 -10.77 -20.13 13.02
C ARG A 182 -11.81 -21.16 13.38
N ARG A 183 -11.92 -21.43 14.68
CA ARG A 183 -12.94 -22.27 15.31
C ARG A 183 -13.06 -21.85 16.76
N HIS A 184 -14.28 -21.86 17.31
CA HIS A 184 -14.54 -21.51 18.72
C HIS A 184 -13.71 -22.30 19.74
N THR A 185 -13.17 -23.46 19.34
CA THR A 185 -12.35 -24.32 20.20
C THR A 185 -10.96 -24.45 19.59
N ALA A 186 -9.93 -24.13 20.37
CA ALA A 186 -8.56 -24.40 20.01
C ALA A 186 -8.31 -25.91 20.04
N ALA A 187 -7.81 -26.45 18.94
CA ALA A 187 -7.53 -27.87 18.78
C ALA A 187 -6.42 -28.05 17.73
N ILE A 188 -5.63 -29.11 17.86
CA ILE A 188 -4.74 -29.56 16.81
C ILE A 188 -5.27 -30.89 16.33
N VAL A 189 -5.78 -30.93 15.11
CA VAL A 189 -6.29 -32.16 14.50
C VAL A 189 -5.23 -32.73 13.59
N THR A 190 -4.51 -33.75 14.05
CA THR A 190 -3.51 -34.47 13.24
C THR A 190 -4.17 -35.54 12.37
N GLY A 191 -4.08 -35.40 11.04
CA GLY A 191 -4.44 -36.45 10.11
C GLY A 191 -3.39 -37.56 10.06
N ALA A 192 -3.71 -38.68 9.39
CA ALA A 192 -2.89 -39.90 9.29
C ALA A 192 -1.55 -39.76 8.50
N GLY A 193 -0.99 -38.55 8.39
CA GLY A 193 0.26 -38.25 7.70
C GLY A 193 1.10 -37.15 8.36
N GLY A 194 0.90 -36.89 9.66
CA GLY A 194 1.69 -35.94 10.44
C GLY A 194 1.46 -34.44 10.13
N LYS A 195 0.63 -34.11 9.13
CA LYS A 195 0.13 -32.74 8.91
C LYS A 195 -1.10 -32.50 9.78
N GLY A 196 -0.95 -31.67 10.81
CA GLY A 196 -2.05 -31.29 11.70
C GLY A 196 -2.67 -29.95 11.31
N ILE A 197 -4.01 -29.88 11.30
CA ILE A 197 -4.79 -28.65 11.21
C ILE A 197 -4.74 -27.97 12.58
N VAL A 198 -4.31 -26.71 12.62
CA VAL A 198 -4.23 -25.93 13.86
C VAL A 198 -5.42 -24.97 13.94
N PHE A 199 -6.20 -25.08 15.02
CA PHE A 199 -7.25 -24.13 15.35
C PHE A 199 -6.81 -23.21 16.48
N ASN A 200 -6.99 -21.91 16.30
CA ASN A 200 -6.49 -20.88 17.24
C ASN A 200 -7.46 -20.50 18.37
N GLY A 201 -8.66 -21.08 18.40
CA GLY A 201 -9.69 -20.75 19.41
C GLY A 201 -10.40 -19.41 19.18
N VAL A 202 -10.13 -18.74 18.06
CA VAL A 202 -10.88 -17.56 17.62
C VAL A 202 -12.06 -18.04 16.76
N GLY A 203 -13.28 -17.62 17.10
CA GLY A 203 -14.47 -17.96 16.34
C GLY A 203 -14.48 -17.31 14.95
N PRO A 204 -15.10 -17.96 13.94
CA PRO A 204 -15.29 -17.34 12.63
C PRO A 204 -16.19 -16.09 12.75
N VAL A 205 -15.90 -15.06 11.95
CA VAL A 205 -16.70 -13.82 11.92
C VAL A 205 -17.45 -13.65 10.60
N SER A 206 -17.21 -14.51 9.63
CA SER A 206 -17.83 -14.47 8.31
C SER A 206 -18.64 -15.72 8.01
N ASN A 207 -19.45 -15.66 6.96
CA ASN A 207 -20.19 -16.80 6.42
C ASN A 207 -19.38 -17.56 5.35
N MET A 208 -18.05 -17.37 5.29
CA MET A 208 -17.20 -18.09 4.34
C MET A 208 -17.00 -19.54 4.78
N ALA A 209 -16.81 -20.44 3.81
CA ALA A 209 -16.62 -21.86 4.09
C ALA A 209 -15.32 -22.12 4.87
N VAL A 210 -14.26 -21.39 4.52
CA VAL A 210 -12.95 -21.50 5.17
C VAL A 210 -12.54 -20.14 5.74
N GLU A 211 -12.26 -20.09 7.04
CA GLU A 211 -11.76 -18.89 7.71
C GLU A 211 -10.47 -19.21 8.48
N ALA A 212 -9.42 -18.40 8.29
CA ALA A 212 -8.13 -18.64 8.92
C ALA A 212 -7.36 -17.35 9.20
N ASP A 213 -6.46 -17.40 10.16
CA ASP A 213 -5.47 -16.38 10.50
C ASP A 213 -4.07 -16.81 10.07
N VAL A 214 -3.31 -15.84 9.53
CA VAL A 214 -1.95 -16.04 9.03
C VAL A 214 -1.10 -14.80 9.34
N TRP A 215 0.20 -14.97 9.60
CA TRP A 215 1.13 -13.84 9.69
C TRP A 215 1.68 -13.43 8.33
N VAL A 216 1.97 -12.14 8.16
CA VAL A 216 2.57 -11.61 6.92
C VAL A 216 3.87 -12.30 6.51
N HIS A 217 4.68 -12.76 7.46
CA HIS A 217 5.93 -13.47 7.18
C HIS A 217 5.73 -14.94 6.78
N ASP A 218 4.55 -15.51 7.02
CA ASP A 218 4.20 -16.87 6.59
C ASP A 218 3.68 -16.92 5.14
N ILE A 219 3.58 -15.77 4.46
CA ILE A 219 3.36 -15.73 3.02
C ILE A 219 4.61 -16.26 2.33
N VAL A 220 4.44 -17.32 1.54
CA VAL A 220 5.51 -17.81 0.68
C VAL A 220 5.69 -16.77 -0.41
N LYS A 221 6.75 -15.99 -0.28
CA LYS A 221 7.23 -15.20 -1.39
C LYS A 221 7.65 -16.23 -2.43
N ASN A 222 6.87 -16.31 -3.51
CA ASN A 222 7.28 -17.03 -4.70
C ASN A 222 8.54 -16.33 -5.17
N GLY A 223 9.66 -16.84 -4.65
CA GLY A 223 10.95 -16.63 -5.23
C GLY A 223 10.94 -17.33 -6.57
N SER A 224 10.29 -16.72 -7.57
CA SER A 224 11.18 -16.21 -8.59
C SER A 224 12.19 -15.35 -7.84
N GLN A 225 13.27 -16.01 -7.38
CA GLN A 225 14.60 -15.54 -7.72
C GLN A 225 14.43 -14.72 -9.00
N ALA A 226 14.96 -13.52 -9.03
CA ALA A 226 15.37 -12.98 -10.29
C ALA A 226 16.34 -14.00 -10.94
N THR A 227 15.82 -15.11 -11.48
CA THR A 227 16.45 -16.02 -12.40
C THR A 227 16.49 -15.27 -13.70
N GLN A 228 17.07 -14.07 -13.68
CA GLN A 228 17.37 -13.26 -14.84
C GLN A 228 16.28 -13.36 -15.91
N THR A 229 15.00 -13.33 -15.52
CA THR A 229 13.92 -13.36 -16.49
C THR A 229 13.95 -11.99 -17.15
N ASP A 230 13.78 -11.93 -18.46
CA ASP A 230 13.95 -10.70 -19.26
C ASP A 230 13.02 -9.55 -18.85
N TYR A 231 12.11 -9.77 -17.90
CA TYR A 231 11.06 -8.86 -17.49
C TYR A 231 11.31 -8.32 -16.08
N GLN A 232 11.47 -7.00 -15.99
CA GLN A 232 11.57 -6.28 -14.71
C GLN A 232 10.22 -6.20 -13.95
N CYS A 233 9.10 -6.49 -14.64
CA CYS A 233 7.75 -6.48 -14.07
C CYS A 233 7.21 -7.91 -13.99
N ALA A 234 7.07 -8.43 -12.77
CA ALA A 234 6.57 -9.79 -12.52
C ALA A 234 5.14 -10.02 -13.07
N GLY A 235 4.31 -8.97 -13.15
CA GLY A 235 2.95 -9.08 -13.70
C GLY A 235 2.92 -9.39 -15.20
N LEU A 236 3.92 -8.94 -15.97
CA LEU A 236 4.01 -9.22 -17.41
C LEU A 236 4.40 -10.67 -17.68
N GLU A 237 5.08 -11.33 -16.75
CA GLU A 237 5.51 -12.72 -16.92
C GLU A 237 4.33 -13.66 -17.20
N PHE A 238 3.21 -13.45 -16.50
CA PHE A 238 2.00 -14.25 -16.69
C PHE A 238 1.40 -14.06 -18.08
N ILE A 239 1.34 -12.82 -18.56
CA ILE A 239 0.82 -12.48 -19.90
C ILE A 239 1.70 -13.12 -20.98
N TRP A 240 3.03 -13.03 -20.83
CA TRP A 240 3.95 -13.66 -21.77
C TRP A 240 3.86 -15.18 -21.79
N ARG A 241 3.71 -15.80 -20.61
CA ARG A 241 3.54 -17.25 -20.50
C ARG A 241 2.23 -17.72 -21.13
N GLU A 242 1.15 -16.96 -20.97
CA GLU A 242 -0.14 -17.23 -21.62
C GLU A 242 -0.03 -17.13 -23.14
N GLU A 243 0.62 -16.08 -23.65
CA GLU A 243 0.87 -15.92 -25.08
C GLU A 243 1.77 -17.03 -25.65
N GLU A 244 2.80 -17.46 -24.91
CA GLU A 244 3.64 -18.59 -25.29
C GLU A 244 2.84 -19.89 -25.40
N LEU A 245 1.95 -20.17 -24.44
CA LEU A 245 1.04 -21.32 -24.51
C LEU A 245 0.11 -21.24 -25.73
N ARG A 246 -0.49 -20.07 -25.98
CA ARG A 246 -1.37 -19.84 -27.13
C ARG A 246 -0.64 -20.07 -28.46
N ARG A 247 0.59 -19.58 -28.59
CA ARG A 247 1.40 -19.76 -29.80
C ARG A 247 1.87 -21.19 -30.00
N ASN A 248 2.25 -21.88 -28.93
CA ASN A 248 2.60 -23.29 -28.97
C ASN A 248 1.43 -24.16 -29.45
N GLN A 249 0.19 -23.84 -29.03
CA GLN A 249 -1.02 -24.51 -29.54
C GLN A 249 -1.24 -24.27 -31.04
N LEU A 250 -0.84 -23.11 -31.56
CA LEU A 250 -0.89 -22.76 -32.98
C LEU A 250 0.33 -23.24 -33.78
N GLY A 251 1.27 -23.95 -33.16
CA GLY A 251 2.51 -24.42 -33.81
C GLY A 251 3.46 -23.28 -34.21
N SER A 252 3.30 -22.10 -33.64
CA SER A 252 4.11 -20.91 -33.91
C SER A 252 5.04 -20.60 -32.74
N GLN A 253 6.21 -20.03 -33.01
CA GLN A 253 7.12 -19.60 -31.94
C GLN A 253 6.82 -18.14 -31.55
N LEU A 254 6.99 -17.83 -30.26
CA LEU A 254 6.96 -16.45 -29.78
C LEU A 254 8.24 -15.73 -30.23
N ASP A 255 8.07 -14.68 -31.03
CA ASP A 255 9.15 -13.74 -31.31
C ASP A 255 9.28 -12.81 -30.10
N ARG A 256 10.30 -13.04 -29.27
CA ARG A 256 10.52 -12.25 -28.06
C ARG A 256 11.34 -11.01 -28.45
N PRO A 257 10.85 -9.78 -28.23
CA PRO A 257 11.66 -8.61 -28.48
C PRO A 257 12.93 -8.71 -27.63
N SER A 258 14.08 -8.52 -28.27
CA SER A 258 15.36 -8.48 -27.57
C SER A 258 15.28 -7.40 -26.49
N ARG A 259 15.76 -7.74 -25.30
CA ARG A 259 15.81 -6.85 -24.15
C ARG A 259 16.37 -5.49 -24.61
N PRO A 260 15.67 -4.37 -24.39
CA PRO A 260 16.29 -3.08 -24.64
C PRO A 260 17.51 -3.00 -23.73
N GLU A 261 18.65 -2.53 -24.25
CA GLU A 261 19.92 -2.43 -23.52
C GLU A 261 19.83 -1.41 -22.37
N TRP A 262 19.06 -1.72 -21.34
CA TRP A 262 18.97 -0.98 -20.10
C TRP A 262 20.17 -1.38 -19.25
N GLY A 263 21.10 -0.45 -19.04
CA GLY A 263 22.27 -0.63 -18.18
C GLY A 263 23.60 -0.85 -18.92
N VAL A 264 23.62 -0.88 -20.26
CA VAL A 264 24.87 -0.64 -20.99
C VAL A 264 25.23 0.83 -20.80
N PRO A 265 26.41 1.18 -20.26
CA PRO A 265 26.85 2.57 -20.17
C PRO A 265 26.82 3.16 -21.58
N LYS A 266 25.81 4.00 -21.85
CA LYS A 266 25.70 4.66 -23.14
C LYS A 266 26.84 5.67 -23.22
N VAL A 267 27.56 5.67 -24.34
CA VAL A 267 28.53 6.72 -24.62
C VAL A 267 27.77 8.05 -24.62
N PRO A 268 28.26 9.08 -23.91
CA PRO A 268 27.60 10.38 -23.90
C PRO A 268 27.38 10.88 -25.32
N THR A 269 26.16 11.26 -25.63
CA THR A 269 25.85 11.85 -26.92
C THR A 269 26.58 13.19 -27.09
N THR A 270 26.78 13.62 -28.33
CA THR A 270 27.38 14.93 -28.64
C THR A 270 26.56 16.07 -28.04
N THR A 271 25.23 15.92 -27.96
CA THR A 271 24.31 16.85 -27.33
C THR A 271 24.50 16.93 -25.81
N GLU A 272 24.58 15.78 -25.13
CA GLU A 272 24.84 15.72 -23.68
C GLU A 272 26.20 16.32 -23.33
N SER A 273 27.22 16.09 -24.17
CA SER A 273 28.55 16.69 -23.99
C SER A 273 28.51 18.22 -24.08
N LYS A 274 27.77 18.77 -25.06
CA LYS A 274 27.54 20.22 -25.19
C LYS A 274 26.77 20.79 -23.99
N HIS A 275 25.74 20.09 -23.52
CA HIS A 275 24.98 20.51 -22.34
C HIS A 275 25.85 20.52 -21.08
N LEU A 276 26.69 19.50 -20.89
CA LEU A 276 27.63 19.42 -19.78
C LEU A 276 28.65 20.57 -19.82
N GLU A 277 29.17 20.89 -21.00
CA GLU A 277 30.11 21.99 -21.18
C GLU A 277 29.45 23.35 -20.89
N SER A 278 28.23 23.57 -21.37
CA SER A 278 27.44 24.78 -21.08
C SER A 278 27.17 24.91 -19.59
N LEU A 279 26.79 23.82 -18.91
CA LEU A 279 26.57 23.78 -17.47
C LEU A 279 27.86 24.12 -16.69
N LYS A 280 29.01 23.57 -17.09
CA LYS A 280 30.32 23.88 -16.50
C LYS A 280 30.66 25.37 -16.65
N GLN A 281 30.40 25.95 -17.82
CA GLN A 281 30.60 27.39 -18.05
C GLN A 281 29.68 28.25 -17.17
N MET A 282 28.41 27.87 -17.01
CA MET A 282 27.46 28.55 -16.13
C MET A 282 27.90 28.48 -14.66
N LEU A 283 28.33 27.31 -14.20
CA LEU A 283 28.81 27.11 -12.83
C LEU A 283 30.07 27.93 -12.54
N ASN A 284 30.99 28.00 -13.50
CA ASN A 284 32.20 28.81 -13.38
C ASN A 284 31.87 30.30 -13.34
N LYS A 285 30.96 30.80 -14.19
CA LYS A 285 30.49 32.20 -14.16
C LYS A 285 29.84 32.57 -12.83
N ALA A 286 29.04 31.66 -12.26
CA ALA A 286 28.41 31.86 -10.95
C ALA A 286 29.44 31.90 -9.81
N ARG A 287 30.48 31.09 -9.87
CA ARG A 287 31.59 31.08 -8.88
C ARG A 287 32.48 32.32 -8.95
N THR A 288 32.65 32.93 -10.12
CA THR A 288 33.50 34.12 -10.32
C THR A 288 32.80 35.45 -10.02
N GLY A 289 31.60 35.43 -9.41
CA GLY A 289 30.95 36.63 -8.85
C GLY A 289 30.36 37.64 -9.85
N ASN A 290 30.57 37.48 -11.16
CA ASN A 290 30.07 38.38 -12.21
C ASN A 290 28.85 37.81 -12.93
N ALA A 291 27.79 37.46 -12.21
CA ALA A 291 26.55 36.98 -12.81
C ALA A 291 25.38 37.95 -12.57
N ASN A 292 25.06 38.77 -13.59
CA ASN A 292 23.73 39.37 -13.70
C ASN A 292 22.73 38.24 -13.93
N MET A 293 21.92 37.96 -12.90
CA MET A 293 20.99 36.83 -12.83
C MET A 293 19.69 37.04 -13.64
N SER A 294 19.76 37.76 -14.77
CA SER A 294 18.62 38.13 -15.61
C SER A 294 18.67 37.58 -17.03
N GLN A 295 19.70 36.81 -17.40
CA GLN A 295 19.87 36.22 -18.74
C GLN A 295 19.93 34.69 -18.73
N LEU A 296 19.19 34.05 -17.82
CA LEU A 296 18.97 32.61 -17.91
C LEU A 296 17.86 32.35 -18.93
N PRO A 297 18.09 31.54 -19.99
CA PRO A 297 16.99 31.06 -20.81
C PRO A 297 16.18 30.07 -19.95
N VAL A 298 15.12 30.58 -19.34
CA VAL A 298 14.08 29.75 -18.76
C VAL A 298 13.30 29.17 -19.93
N THR A 299 13.73 28.02 -20.46
CA THR A 299 12.77 27.14 -21.11
C THR A 299 11.88 26.58 -19.99
N PRO A 300 10.57 26.89 -19.97
CA PRO A 300 9.70 26.36 -18.95
C PRO A 300 9.44 24.89 -19.29
N SER A 301 10.31 23.98 -18.84
CA SER A 301 9.81 22.66 -18.51
C SER A 301 8.85 22.85 -17.34
N ARG A 302 7.58 22.48 -17.57
CA ARG A 302 6.42 22.74 -16.71
C ARG A 302 6.44 22.00 -15.37
N LEU A 303 7.61 21.75 -14.78
CA LEU A 303 7.76 21.09 -13.49
C LEU A 303 8.63 21.94 -12.56
N SER A 304 7.94 22.52 -11.57
CA SER A 304 8.44 23.16 -10.35
C SER A 304 9.17 24.50 -10.47
N ALA A 305 8.36 25.56 -10.37
CA ALA A 305 8.74 26.73 -9.60
C ALA A 305 8.91 26.34 -8.12
N PHE A 306 10.03 25.71 -7.78
CA PHE A 306 10.60 25.76 -6.44
C PHE A 306 11.99 26.37 -6.57
N ALA A 307 12.02 27.69 -6.66
CA ALA A 307 13.24 28.47 -6.53
C ALA A 307 13.78 28.20 -5.11
N THR A 308 14.69 27.25 -5.02
CA THR A 308 15.51 27.06 -3.83
C THR A 308 16.41 28.29 -3.77
N GLN A 309 16.12 29.24 -2.89
CA GLN A 309 17.12 30.24 -2.49
C GLN A 309 18.28 29.48 -1.85
N ALA A 310 19.29 29.18 -2.66
CA ALA A 310 20.59 28.69 -2.21
C ALA A 310 21.28 29.83 -1.45
N VAL A 311 20.95 29.97 -0.17
CA VAL A 311 21.81 30.68 0.78
C VAL A 311 22.84 29.66 1.25
N ILE A 312 23.97 29.61 0.54
CA ILE A 312 25.20 29.05 1.10
C ILE A 312 25.65 30.05 2.18
N LYS A 313 25.28 29.80 3.43
CA LYS A 313 25.98 30.38 4.58
C LYS A 313 26.84 29.28 5.18
N ASN A 314 28.12 29.61 5.30
CA ASN A 314 29.19 28.76 5.80
C ASN A 314 28.78 28.04 7.08
N ALA A 315 29.15 26.77 7.16
CA ALA A 315 29.02 25.95 8.34
C ALA A 315 29.99 26.46 9.42
N GLU A 316 29.46 27.12 10.44
CA GLU A 316 30.02 27.11 11.78
C GLU A 316 28.88 26.93 12.77
N SER A 317 29.11 26.02 13.71
CA SER A 317 28.25 25.61 14.83
C SER A 317 27.25 26.66 15.30
N THR A 318 25.97 26.30 15.39
CA THR A 318 25.06 26.97 16.33
C THR A 318 23.94 26.03 16.76
N ASP A 319 23.84 25.93 18.08
CA ASP A 319 22.87 25.15 18.83
C ASP A 319 21.42 25.49 18.50
N VAL A 320 20.58 24.47 18.71
CA VAL A 320 19.13 24.50 18.59
C VAL A 320 18.52 25.39 19.68
N VAL A 321 17.89 26.50 19.29
CA VAL A 321 16.78 27.09 20.06
C VAL A 321 15.72 27.58 19.09
N ALA A 322 14.63 26.82 18.94
CA ALA A 322 13.43 27.29 18.27
C ALA A 322 12.69 28.25 19.21
N TYR A 323 12.95 29.55 19.06
CA TYR A 323 12.12 30.60 19.64
C TYR A 323 10.74 30.57 18.97
N VAL A 324 9.70 30.28 19.73
CA VAL A 324 8.30 30.50 19.32
C VAL A 324 7.83 31.72 20.11
N ASP A 325 7.65 32.83 19.39
CA ASP A 325 7.17 34.07 19.97
C ASP A 325 5.70 33.90 20.37
N SER A 326 5.44 34.10 21.65
CA SER A 326 4.13 34.22 22.24
C SER A 326 3.71 35.69 22.16
N GLN A 327 2.87 36.04 21.18
CA GLN A 327 2.07 37.26 21.27
C GLN A 327 0.60 36.96 21.00
N SER A 328 -0.12 37.07 22.11
CA SER A 328 -1.54 37.36 22.23
C SER A 328 -1.99 38.41 21.21
N ASN A 329 -3.10 38.15 20.53
CA ASN A 329 -4.07 39.20 20.30
C ASN A 329 -5.48 38.65 20.48
N GLN A 330 -6.16 39.24 21.46
CA GLN A 330 -7.58 39.14 21.69
C GLN A 330 -8.30 39.70 20.48
N ASN A 331 -9.33 38.99 20.02
CA ASN A 331 -10.56 39.59 19.53
C ASN A 331 -11.67 38.59 19.80
N GLU A 332 -12.48 38.94 20.79
CA GLU A 332 -13.77 38.34 21.10
C GLU A 332 -14.73 38.58 19.94
N LEU A 333 -15.50 37.56 19.59
CA LEU A 333 -16.80 37.66 18.94
C LEU A 333 -17.53 36.35 19.29
N ASP A 334 -18.51 36.49 20.18
CA ASP A 334 -19.40 35.43 20.65
C ASP A 334 -20.56 35.14 19.66
N ASP A 335 -21.21 33.99 19.91
CA ASP A 335 -22.49 33.45 19.39
C ASP A 335 -22.43 32.67 18.06
N ALA A 336 -22.93 31.43 17.91
CA ALA A 336 -23.67 30.46 18.72
C ALA A 336 -23.52 29.04 18.05
N PRO A 337 -24.01 27.92 18.62
CA PRO A 337 -23.71 26.57 18.13
C PRO A 337 -24.73 26.08 17.10
N ASP A 338 -24.26 25.50 15.99
CA ASP A 338 -25.12 24.73 15.09
C ASP A 338 -24.76 23.23 15.15
N PRO A 339 -25.75 22.34 15.33
CA PRO A 339 -25.57 20.89 15.32
C PRO A 339 -25.80 20.36 13.91
N ASP A 340 -24.86 19.57 13.38
CA ASP A 340 -25.07 18.46 12.43
C ASP A 340 -23.78 18.18 11.66
N ASP A 341 -23.16 17.03 11.89
CA ASP A 341 -22.15 16.43 11.00
C ASP A 341 -22.32 14.90 11.04
N HIS A 342 -23.46 14.45 10.53
CA HIS A 342 -23.60 13.15 9.87
C HIS A 342 -23.56 13.40 8.35
N GLU A 343 -22.94 12.48 7.61
CA GLU A 343 -22.87 12.38 6.14
C GLU A 343 -21.77 13.18 5.40
N TYR A 344 -20.62 12.54 5.20
CA TYR A 344 -19.74 12.76 4.05
C TYR A 344 -19.17 11.43 3.57
N GLU A 345 -20.01 10.59 2.96
CA GLU A 345 -19.58 9.35 2.28
C GLU A 345 -20.10 9.23 0.82
N SER A 346 -20.79 10.24 0.28
CA SER A 346 -21.48 10.13 -1.02
C SER A 346 -20.83 10.89 -2.19
N THR A 347 -19.76 11.66 -1.99
CA THR A 347 -19.23 12.56 -3.02
C THR A 347 -18.09 12.00 -3.88
N GLN A 348 -17.59 10.79 -3.64
CA GLN A 348 -16.54 10.18 -4.48
C GLN A 348 -17.06 9.17 -5.52
N GLN A 349 -18.34 8.80 -5.50
CA GLN A 349 -18.92 7.87 -6.48
C GLN A 349 -19.49 8.55 -7.73
N LEU A 350 -19.77 9.85 -7.69
CA LEU A 350 -20.43 10.59 -8.78
C LEU A 350 -19.49 11.12 -9.87
N GLU A 351 -18.17 11.22 -9.61
CA GLU A 351 -17.21 11.70 -10.63
C GLU A 351 -16.64 10.60 -11.54
N MET A 352 -16.95 9.32 -11.29
CA MET A 352 -16.45 8.21 -12.11
C MET A 352 -17.48 7.69 -13.15
N THR A 353 -18.63 8.34 -13.30
CA THR A 353 -19.69 7.93 -14.24
C THR A 353 -19.84 8.84 -15.46
N GLN A 354 -18.98 9.84 -15.63
CA GLN A 354 -18.94 10.69 -16.83
C GLN A 354 -17.65 10.44 -17.62
N ILE A 355 -17.56 9.30 -18.30
CA ILE A 355 -16.90 9.08 -19.60
C ILE A 355 -17.37 7.68 -20.01
N ILE A 356 -18.44 7.62 -20.81
CA ILE A 356 -18.81 6.65 -21.86
C ILE A 356 -20.19 7.16 -22.32
N GLN A 357 -20.20 8.10 -23.26
CA GLN A 357 -21.33 8.27 -24.16
C GLN A 357 -20.95 7.48 -25.42
N ILE A 358 -21.67 6.39 -25.67
CA ILE A 358 -21.68 5.69 -26.95
C ILE A 358 -23.09 5.91 -27.50
N ASP A 359 -23.14 6.42 -28.73
CA ASP A 359 -24.35 6.69 -29.47
C ASP A 359 -25.11 5.37 -29.74
N ASP A 360 -26.36 5.29 -29.29
CA ASP A 360 -27.31 4.24 -29.62
C ASP A 360 -28.12 4.68 -30.86
N ASP A 361 -27.77 4.13 -32.02
CA ASP A 361 -28.65 4.05 -33.20
C ASP A 361 -28.12 2.94 -34.13
N GLU A 362 -28.56 1.69 -33.93
CA GLU A 362 -28.83 0.70 -34.99
C GLU A 362 -29.38 -0.61 -34.39
N GLU A 363 -30.61 -0.99 -34.77
CA GLU A 363 -31.24 -2.29 -34.46
C GLU A 363 -30.52 -3.45 -35.19
N PRO A 364 -30.33 -4.63 -34.56
CA PRO A 364 -29.87 -5.81 -35.29
C PRO A 364 -31.06 -6.56 -35.96
N PRO A 365 -30.86 -7.18 -37.13
CA PRO A 365 -31.93 -7.86 -37.84
C PRO A 365 -32.24 -9.25 -37.24
N LEU A 366 -33.52 -9.61 -37.27
CA LEU A 366 -34.03 -10.95 -37.01
C LEU A 366 -33.43 -11.96 -38.00
N ILE A 367 -32.90 -13.07 -37.49
CA ILE A 367 -32.63 -14.28 -38.27
C ILE A 367 -33.63 -15.35 -37.84
N ASP A 368 -34.43 -15.73 -38.81
CA ASP A 368 -35.44 -16.79 -38.81
C ASP A 368 -34.77 -18.16 -38.97
N LEU A 369 -35.06 -19.10 -38.07
CA LEU A 369 -34.75 -20.52 -38.22
C LEU A 369 -35.90 -21.36 -37.67
N CYS A 370 -36.96 -21.46 -38.47
CA CYS A 370 -37.78 -22.66 -38.51
C CYS A 370 -37.02 -23.76 -39.29
N ASP A 371 -36.76 -24.90 -38.65
CA ASP A 371 -37.12 -26.22 -39.18
C ASP A 371 -36.74 -27.32 -38.16
N SER A 372 -37.78 -28.00 -37.69
CA SER A 372 -37.85 -29.19 -36.81
C SER A 372 -37.34 -30.47 -37.55
N PRO A 373 -37.29 -31.71 -36.96
CA PRO A 373 -38.29 -32.26 -36.03
C PRO A 373 -37.85 -33.32 -34.97
N ASP A 374 -38.83 -33.61 -34.10
CA ASP A 374 -39.13 -34.84 -33.33
C ASP A 374 -38.19 -35.35 -32.23
N ILE A 375 -38.66 -35.32 -30.97
CA ILE A 375 -38.90 -36.51 -30.10
C ILE A 375 -40.02 -36.16 -29.09
N GLU A 376 -41.16 -36.84 -29.22
CA GLU A 376 -42.27 -36.90 -28.26
C GLU A 376 -41.96 -37.80 -27.05
N ASP A 377 -42.79 -37.64 -26.01
CA ASP A 377 -43.09 -38.55 -24.90
C ASP A 377 -42.07 -38.72 -23.76
N LEU A 378 -42.42 -38.14 -22.60
CA LEU A 378 -42.83 -38.89 -21.40
C LEU A 378 -43.17 -37.90 -20.26
N CYS A 379 -44.45 -37.55 -20.15
CA CYS A 379 -45.07 -37.24 -18.86
C CYS A 379 -45.60 -38.55 -18.27
N ASP A 380 -45.27 -38.88 -17.02
CA ASP A 380 -46.30 -39.22 -16.05
C ASP A 380 -45.80 -39.28 -14.59
N ASP A 381 -46.57 -38.55 -13.77
CA ASP A 381 -47.05 -38.82 -12.41
C ASP A 381 -46.12 -39.01 -11.19
N GLY A 382 -46.37 -38.15 -10.19
CA GLY A 382 -45.89 -38.34 -8.82
C GLY A 382 -46.19 -37.21 -7.82
N ARG A 383 -47.47 -36.82 -7.66
CA ARG A 383 -47.95 -35.92 -6.58
C ARG A 383 -47.71 -36.50 -5.18
N LEU A 384 -47.14 -35.72 -4.25
CA LEU A 384 -47.37 -35.80 -2.78
C LEU A 384 -47.09 -34.41 -2.15
N THR A 385 -48.07 -33.51 -2.13
CA THR A 385 -48.90 -33.09 -0.97
C THR A 385 -48.17 -32.56 0.27
N HIS A 386 -48.35 -31.25 0.49
CA HIS A 386 -48.26 -30.55 1.77
C HIS A 386 -49.02 -31.27 2.90
N SER A 387 -48.41 -31.36 4.08
CA SER A 387 -49.15 -31.45 5.34
C SER A 387 -48.54 -30.53 6.41
N LEU A 388 -49.34 -29.53 6.80
CA LEU A 388 -49.29 -28.87 8.10
C LEU A 388 -49.67 -29.88 9.19
N ILE A 389 -49.06 -29.81 10.37
CA ILE A 389 -49.72 -29.84 11.70
C ILE A 389 -48.68 -29.63 12.82
N LYS A 390 -48.91 -28.53 13.56
CA LYS A 390 -48.73 -28.27 15.01
C LYS A 390 -47.79 -29.18 15.84
N LYS A 391 -46.81 -28.56 16.49
CA LYS A 391 -46.86 -28.27 17.94
C LYS A 391 -45.93 -27.14 18.31
#